data_AF-A0A497RVR3-F1
#
_entry.id   AF-A0A497RVR3-F1
#
_cell.length_a   1.000
_cell.length_b   1.000
_cell.length_c   1.000
_cell.angle_alpha   90.00
_cell.angle_beta   90.00
_cell.angle_gamma   90.00
#
_symmetry.space_group_name_H-M   'P 1'
#
loop_
_entity.id
_entity.type
_entity.pdbx_description
1 polymer ?
#
loop_
_entity_poly.entity_id
_entity_poly.type
_entity_poly.pdbx_seq_one_letter_code
_entity_poly.pdbx_strand_id
1 'polypeptide(L)'
;MFRSYEEMSKIELPLKQEIWISDSTIRDGAQMPGIVMTRRNKLKIYEYLHKIGIEKLECFLYNERDKEVAREMLDINYELPEVTGWTRARIEDIDLVLNFDEIKETGILMSVSDSHIFDKIEFKSREEAMDSYLRVLDYALDHGLRVRCHLEDITRSDFKGFTFPLVREIISRDKNAIIRVADTLGLGVPFLEVDLPYGIPKMIKELRNMGVKNIETHMHDDFGLGVANSLVAYWYGANWSNLTFLGIGERAGNSELEKILVFFVHRVKGIEKYNPKYLVEFARYIEKEVRIFIPRNKAIVGKNIFAHESGIHTAAVIKNPFLYEPFPPESVGGERRLMIGDTSGTEVIRKKVEEIAEDLMGLRVKVEKRDPRILAIYRDIHRLYDVEGRRSCISDDEMKKYVEKYFMFEPVVDEVKVSKKEDEE
;
A
#
# COMPACT_ATOMS: atom_id res chain seq x y z
N MET A 1 -24.57 14.92 -8.79
CA MET A 1 -23.54 15.71 -8.06
C MET A 1 -23.47 15.11 -6.66
N PHE A 2 -22.31 14.61 -6.25
CA PHE A 2 -22.15 13.79 -5.05
C PHE A 2 -22.00 14.66 -3.80
N ARG A 3 -22.65 14.30 -2.69
CA ARG A 3 -22.61 15.01 -1.38
C ARG A 3 -22.19 14.12 -0.21
N SER A 4 -22.09 12.80 -0.40
CA SER A 4 -21.55 11.83 0.56
C SER A 4 -20.74 10.74 -0.14
N TYR A 5 -20.04 9.91 0.64
CA TYR A 5 -19.27 8.78 0.14
C TYR A 5 -20.14 7.75 -0.59
N GLU A 6 -21.35 7.49 -0.08
CA GLU A 6 -22.29 6.51 -0.60
C GLU A 6 -22.89 6.94 -1.94
N GLU A 7 -23.02 8.26 -2.15
CA GLU A 7 -23.51 8.81 -3.41
C GLU A 7 -22.47 8.75 -4.53
N MET A 8 -21.17 8.67 -4.22
CA MET A 8 -20.11 8.60 -5.24
C MET A 8 -20.24 7.33 -6.08
N SER A 9 -20.54 7.49 -7.37
CA SER A 9 -20.58 6.35 -8.28
C SER A 9 -19.26 5.59 -8.29
N LYS A 10 -19.32 4.26 -8.13
CA LYS A 10 -18.14 3.39 -8.30
C LYS A 10 -17.92 3.09 -9.79
N ILE A 11 -16.66 2.88 -10.15
CA ILE A 11 -16.21 2.57 -11.50
C ILE A 11 -16.40 1.07 -11.75
N GLU A 12 -16.86 0.70 -12.96
CA GLU A 12 -16.93 -0.71 -13.37
C GLU A 12 -15.68 -1.07 -14.18
N LEU A 13 -15.12 -2.26 -13.94
CA LEU A 13 -14.07 -2.81 -14.79
C LEU A 13 -14.64 -3.18 -16.16
N PRO A 14 -13.94 -2.88 -17.27
CA PRO A 14 -14.49 -3.07 -18.62
C PRO A 14 -14.91 -4.51 -18.94
N LEU A 15 -14.19 -5.50 -18.44
CA LEU A 15 -14.49 -6.92 -18.70
C LEU A 15 -15.31 -7.57 -17.57
N LYS A 16 -15.68 -6.82 -16.53
CA LYS A 16 -16.39 -7.31 -15.33
C LYS A 16 -15.77 -8.58 -14.74
N GLN A 17 -14.47 -8.73 -14.91
CA GLN A 17 -13.72 -9.88 -14.44
C GLN A 17 -13.55 -9.81 -12.92
N GLU A 18 -13.46 -10.97 -12.28
CA GLU A 18 -12.95 -11.05 -10.93
C GLU A 18 -11.47 -10.63 -10.91
N ILE A 19 -11.06 -10.02 -9.80
CA ILE A 19 -9.69 -9.57 -9.55
C ILE A 19 -9.16 -10.22 -8.30
N TRP A 20 -7.87 -10.44 -8.24
CA TRP A 20 -7.19 -11.07 -7.13
C TRP A 20 -5.83 -10.40 -6.89
N ILE A 21 -5.37 -10.41 -5.64
CA ILE A 21 -4.09 -9.83 -5.24
C ILE A 21 -3.21 -10.95 -4.69
N SER A 22 -1.95 -10.98 -5.14
CA SER A 22 -0.92 -11.77 -4.46
C SER A 22 0.05 -10.84 -3.75
N ASP A 23 0.54 -11.27 -2.59
CA ASP A 23 1.52 -10.53 -1.80
C ASP A 23 2.93 -11.11 -1.98
N SER A 24 3.92 -10.23 -2.03
CA SER A 24 5.34 -10.56 -2.05
C SER A 24 6.14 -9.83 -0.96
N THR A 25 5.48 -9.34 0.08
CA THR A 25 6.12 -8.57 1.16
C THR A 25 7.21 -9.39 1.86
N ILE A 26 6.98 -10.70 2.07
CA ILE A 26 7.97 -11.58 2.73
C ILE A 26 8.99 -12.22 1.77
N ARG A 27 8.85 -12.00 0.45
CA ARG A 27 9.74 -12.48 -0.62
C ARG A 27 10.48 -11.30 -1.22
N ASP A 28 9.88 -10.55 -2.15
CA ASP A 28 10.50 -9.36 -2.77
C ASP A 28 10.79 -8.28 -1.73
N GLY A 29 9.81 -8.01 -0.86
CA GLY A 29 9.95 -7.02 0.19
C GLY A 29 11.09 -7.31 1.16
N ALA A 30 11.41 -8.58 1.37
CA ALA A 30 12.53 -9.00 2.20
C ALA A 30 13.90 -8.83 1.53
N GLN A 31 13.95 -8.55 0.22
CA GLN A 31 15.19 -8.26 -0.51
C GLN A 31 15.60 -6.78 -0.40
N MET A 32 14.70 -5.91 0.10
CA MET A 32 15.00 -4.48 0.29
C MET A 32 16.33 -4.27 1.05
N PRO A 33 17.30 -3.54 0.46
CA PRO A 33 18.60 -3.34 1.08
C PRO A 33 18.50 -2.75 2.49
N GLY A 34 19.20 -3.36 3.45
CA GLY A 34 19.28 -2.89 4.83
C GLY A 34 18.18 -3.41 5.76
N ILE A 35 17.25 -4.23 5.28
CA ILE A 35 16.20 -4.85 6.11
C ILE A 35 16.43 -6.35 6.24
N VAL A 36 16.22 -6.87 7.45
CA VAL A 36 16.23 -8.32 7.72
C VAL A 36 14.94 -8.68 8.46
N MET A 37 14.00 -9.32 7.77
CA MET A 37 12.76 -9.77 8.39
C MET A 37 12.97 -11.04 9.21
N THR A 38 12.75 -10.97 10.52
CA THR A 38 12.78 -12.15 11.39
C THR A 38 11.64 -13.12 11.06
N ARG A 39 11.74 -14.37 11.52
CA ARG A 39 10.64 -15.36 11.45
C ARG A 39 9.34 -14.79 12.03
N ARG A 40 9.41 -14.14 13.20
CA ARG A 40 8.26 -13.47 13.83
C ARG A 40 7.65 -12.40 12.92
N ASN A 41 8.48 -11.62 12.21
CA ASN A 41 8.00 -10.60 11.28
C ASN A 41 7.23 -11.23 10.12
N LYS A 42 7.78 -12.29 9.51
CA LYS A 42 7.12 -12.99 8.39
C LYS A 42 5.77 -13.58 8.79
N LEU A 43 5.68 -14.26 9.95
CA LEU A 43 4.42 -14.82 10.45
C LEU A 43 3.39 -13.75 10.81
N LYS A 44 3.84 -12.61 11.36
CA LYS A 44 2.91 -11.52 11.68
C LYS A 44 2.41 -10.81 10.42
N ILE A 45 3.26 -10.67 9.39
CA ILE A 45 2.84 -10.22 8.06
C ILE A 45 1.79 -11.18 7.49
N TYR A 46 2.03 -12.49 7.55
CA TYR A 46 1.05 -13.51 7.12
C TYR A 46 -0.32 -13.34 7.81
N GLU A 47 -0.35 -13.11 9.13
CA GLU A 47 -1.57 -12.83 9.88
C GLU A 47 -2.29 -11.55 9.39
N TYR A 48 -1.57 -10.48 9.07
CA TYR A 48 -2.20 -9.27 8.53
C TYR A 48 -2.77 -9.49 7.14
N LEU A 49 -2.06 -10.21 6.27
CA LEU A 49 -2.54 -10.56 4.94
C LEU A 49 -3.81 -11.41 5.02
N HIS A 50 -3.87 -12.36 5.97
CA HIS A 50 -5.09 -13.13 6.27
C HIS A 50 -6.25 -12.21 6.69
N LYS A 51 -6.02 -11.34 7.68
CA LYS A 51 -7.02 -10.39 8.18
C LYS A 51 -7.56 -9.44 7.10
N ILE A 52 -6.72 -9.09 6.13
CA ILE A 52 -7.07 -8.23 4.99
C ILE A 52 -7.82 -9.03 3.90
N GLY A 53 -7.63 -10.35 3.82
CA GLY A 53 -8.24 -11.21 2.80
C GLY A 53 -7.45 -11.27 1.49
N ILE A 54 -6.11 -11.24 1.56
CA ILE A 54 -5.24 -11.40 0.39
C ILE A 54 -5.25 -12.87 -0.06
N GLU A 55 -5.33 -13.12 -1.36
CA GLU A 55 -5.55 -14.46 -1.89
C GLU A 55 -4.37 -15.41 -1.69
N LYS A 56 -3.17 -14.92 -1.93
CA LYS A 56 -1.96 -15.73 -1.82
C LYS A 56 -0.76 -14.89 -1.51
N LEU A 57 0.24 -15.53 -0.94
CA LEU A 57 1.58 -14.97 -0.79
C LEU A 57 2.60 -15.91 -1.40
N GLU A 58 3.75 -15.36 -1.75
CA GLU A 58 4.89 -16.16 -2.20
C GLU A 58 6.03 -16.14 -1.17
N CYS A 59 6.71 -17.27 -1.05
CA CYS A 59 7.86 -17.43 -0.17
C CYS A 59 8.99 -18.19 -0.88
N PHE A 60 10.22 -18.00 -0.39
CA PHE A 60 11.35 -18.82 -0.79
C PHE A 60 11.37 -20.13 -0.01
N LEU A 61 11.91 -21.20 -0.61
CA LEU A 61 12.13 -22.49 0.06
C LEU A 61 13.60 -22.95 -0.04
N TYR A 62 14.52 -22.04 -0.33
CA TYR A 62 15.93 -22.36 -0.58
C TYR A 62 16.76 -22.74 0.65
N ASN A 63 16.38 -22.24 1.83
CA ASN A 63 17.11 -22.46 3.07
C ASN A 63 16.17 -22.92 4.19
N GLU A 64 16.72 -23.58 5.21
CA GLU A 64 15.91 -24.15 6.31
C GLU A 64 15.12 -23.09 7.08
N ARG A 65 15.63 -21.87 7.22
CA ARG A 65 14.91 -20.79 7.90
C ARG A 65 13.63 -20.39 7.16
N ASP A 66 13.69 -20.28 5.84
CA ASP A 66 12.49 -19.94 5.04
C ASP A 66 11.52 -21.12 4.97
N LYS A 67 12.04 -22.35 4.92
CA LYS A 67 11.27 -23.59 5.04
C LYS A 67 10.53 -23.70 6.37
N GLU A 68 11.18 -23.42 7.50
CA GLU A 68 10.55 -23.39 8.83
C GLU A 68 9.40 -22.38 8.88
N VAL A 69 9.60 -21.18 8.33
CA VAL A 69 8.54 -20.17 8.23
C VAL A 69 7.37 -20.68 7.38
N ALA A 70 7.64 -21.35 6.26
CA ALA A 70 6.60 -21.94 5.41
C ALA A 70 5.81 -23.02 6.15
N ARG A 71 6.48 -23.96 6.85
CA ARG A 71 5.80 -25.00 7.66
C ARG A 71 4.86 -24.38 8.68
N GLU A 72 5.31 -23.34 9.37
CA GLU A 72 4.48 -22.70 10.38
C GLU A 72 3.30 -21.92 9.82
N MET A 73 3.46 -21.28 8.65
CA MET A 73 2.31 -20.67 7.97
C MET A 73 1.27 -21.74 7.60
N LEU A 74 1.72 -22.92 7.15
CA LEU A 74 0.84 -24.05 6.85
C LEU A 74 0.19 -24.62 8.13
N ASP A 75 0.93 -24.73 9.24
CA ASP A 75 0.41 -25.19 10.54
C ASP A 75 -0.66 -24.26 11.13
N ILE A 76 -0.53 -22.94 10.89
CA ILE A 76 -1.55 -21.95 11.27
C ILE A 76 -2.87 -22.20 10.52
N ASN A 77 -2.80 -22.79 9.32
CA ASN A 77 -3.94 -23.27 8.54
C ASN A 77 -5.02 -22.20 8.28
N TYR A 78 -4.61 -21.00 7.89
CA TYR A 78 -5.55 -20.00 7.37
C TYR A 78 -6.02 -20.41 5.97
N GLU A 79 -7.30 -20.17 5.68
CA GLU A 79 -7.84 -20.37 4.32
C GLU A 79 -7.16 -19.46 3.29
N LEU A 80 -6.85 -18.21 3.69
CA LEU A 80 -6.15 -17.21 2.88
C LEU A 80 -5.16 -16.41 3.74
N PRO A 81 -4.02 -15.95 3.22
CA PRO A 81 -3.53 -16.25 1.87
C PRO A 81 -3.03 -17.68 1.73
N GLU A 82 -3.22 -18.27 0.54
CA GLU A 82 -2.54 -19.49 0.17
C GLU A 82 -1.01 -19.27 0.18
N VAL A 83 -0.28 -20.18 0.83
CA VAL A 83 1.19 -20.18 0.85
C VAL A 83 1.69 -20.81 -0.44
N THR A 84 2.43 -20.05 -1.25
CA THR A 84 2.93 -20.51 -2.54
C THR A 84 4.45 -20.37 -2.67
N GLY A 85 5.05 -21.16 -3.56
CA GLY A 85 6.49 -21.16 -3.82
C GLY A 85 6.93 -20.11 -4.86
N TRP A 86 8.24 -19.86 -4.88
CA TRP A 86 8.94 -19.16 -5.95
C TRP A 86 10.23 -19.90 -6.25
N THR A 87 10.49 -20.20 -7.52
CA THR A 87 11.63 -20.98 -7.99
C THR A 87 12.31 -20.31 -9.17
N ARG A 88 13.62 -20.56 -9.34
CA ARG A 88 14.26 -20.34 -10.65
C ARG A 88 13.73 -21.42 -11.61
N ALA A 89 13.97 -21.25 -12.90
CA ALA A 89 13.73 -22.30 -13.89
C ALA A 89 14.78 -23.43 -13.78
N ARG A 90 14.73 -24.19 -12.68
CA ARG A 90 15.58 -25.36 -12.39
C ARG A 90 14.75 -26.46 -11.76
N ILE A 91 15.00 -27.71 -12.15
CA ILE A 91 14.28 -28.87 -11.61
C ILE A 91 14.52 -29.00 -10.11
N GLU A 92 15.75 -28.78 -9.68
CA GLU A 92 16.14 -28.88 -8.27
C GLU A 92 15.40 -27.86 -7.39
N ASP A 93 15.02 -26.71 -7.95
CA ASP A 93 14.22 -25.72 -7.24
C ASP A 93 12.74 -26.12 -7.17
N ILE A 94 12.22 -26.80 -8.20
CA ILE A 94 10.85 -27.37 -8.17
C ILE A 94 10.78 -28.49 -7.13
N ASP A 95 11.81 -29.33 -7.03
CA ASP A 95 11.90 -30.39 -6.02
C ASP A 95 11.79 -29.82 -4.61
N LEU A 96 12.34 -28.63 -4.34
CA LEU A 96 12.19 -27.98 -3.04
C LEU A 96 10.73 -27.68 -2.70
N VAL A 97 9.91 -27.33 -3.69
CA VAL A 97 8.47 -27.11 -3.52
C VAL A 97 7.74 -28.44 -3.35
N LEU A 98 8.05 -29.43 -4.18
CA LEU A 98 7.42 -30.76 -4.13
C LEU A 98 7.67 -31.49 -2.81
N ASN A 99 8.77 -31.20 -2.13
CA ASN A 99 9.06 -31.71 -0.78
C ASN A 99 8.18 -31.07 0.32
N PHE A 100 7.30 -30.13 -0.02
CA PHE A 100 6.28 -29.56 0.85
C PHE A 100 4.90 -29.96 0.33
N ASP A 101 4.37 -31.07 0.84
CA ASP A 101 3.15 -31.69 0.33
C ASP A 101 1.95 -30.73 0.28
N GLU A 102 1.87 -29.73 1.15
CA GLU A 102 0.77 -28.78 1.22
C GLU A 102 0.90 -27.60 0.24
N ILE A 103 2.08 -27.32 -0.33
CA ILE A 103 2.26 -26.22 -1.30
C ILE A 103 1.89 -26.73 -2.70
N LYS A 104 0.79 -26.19 -3.24
CA LYS A 104 0.22 -26.64 -4.53
C LYS A 104 0.45 -25.69 -5.71
N GLU A 105 1.01 -24.51 -5.47
CA GLU A 105 1.33 -23.54 -6.53
C GLU A 105 2.75 -23.00 -6.36
N THR A 106 3.49 -22.86 -7.47
CA THR A 106 4.78 -22.18 -7.50
C THR A 106 4.93 -21.24 -8.68
N GLY A 107 5.73 -20.20 -8.50
CA GLY A 107 6.18 -19.33 -9.58
C GLY A 107 7.51 -19.77 -10.15
N ILE A 108 7.64 -19.82 -11.48
CA ILE A 108 8.86 -20.19 -12.20
C ILE A 108 9.41 -18.94 -12.89
N LEU A 109 10.64 -18.54 -12.53
CA LEU A 109 11.32 -17.40 -13.14
C LEU A 109 11.80 -17.72 -14.56
N MET A 110 11.23 -17.05 -15.56
CA MET A 110 11.56 -17.16 -16.98
C MET A 110 12.01 -15.79 -17.51
N SER A 111 13.32 -15.56 -17.62
CA SER A 111 13.83 -14.28 -18.09
C SER A 111 13.72 -14.15 -19.60
N VAL A 112 13.10 -13.06 -20.06
CA VAL A 112 12.69 -12.90 -21.47
C VAL A 112 13.40 -11.79 -22.23
N SER A 113 14.18 -10.95 -21.56
CA SER A 113 15.03 -9.98 -22.25
C SER A 113 16.38 -10.59 -22.67
N ASP A 114 16.94 -10.07 -23.75
CA ASP A 114 18.22 -10.55 -24.28
C ASP A 114 19.34 -10.38 -23.26
N SER A 115 19.39 -9.27 -22.52
CA SER A 115 20.39 -9.10 -21.45
C SER A 115 20.27 -10.16 -20.36
N HIS A 116 19.06 -10.60 -20.02
CA HIS A 116 18.92 -11.66 -19.03
C HIS A 116 19.23 -13.04 -19.61
N ILE A 117 18.80 -13.32 -20.84
CA ILE A 117 19.03 -14.60 -21.52
C ILE A 117 20.53 -14.81 -21.75
N PHE A 118 21.20 -13.82 -22.35
CA PHE A 118 22.58 -13.95 -22.81
C PHE A 118 23.61 -13.54 -21.76
N ASP A 119 23.37 -12.50 -20.96
CA ASP A 119 24.39 -11.98 -20.02
C ASP A 119 24.20 -12.48 -18.59
N LYS A 120 22.95 -12.59 -18.10
CA LYS A 120 22.68 -13.05 -16.72
C LYS A 120 22.70 -14.57 -16.59
N ILE A 121 22.04 -15.27 -17.51
CA ILE A 121 21.90 -16.74 -17.46
C ILE A 121 22.91 -17.43 -18.37
N GLU A 122 23.45 -16.73 -19.37
CA GLU A 122 24.45 -17.23 -20.30
C GLU A 122 23.94 -18.37 -21.21
N PHE A 123 22.65 -18.34 -21.58
CA PHE A 123 22.14 -19.19 -22.65
C PHE A 123 22.76 -18.76 -23.99
N LYS A 124 23.00 -19.72 -24.89
CA LYS A 124 23.60 -19.48 -26.20
C LYS A 124 22.58 -19.00 -27.23
N SER A 125 21.31 -19.30 -27.01
CA SER A 125 20.21 -18.86 -27.87
C SER A 125 18.90 -18.74 -27.11
N ARG A 126 17.93 -18.05 -27.72
CA ARG A 126 16.56 -17.96 -27.19
C ARG A 126 15.86 -19.32 -27.20
N GLU A 127 16.14 -20.15 -28.20
CA GLU A 127 15.64 -21.53 -28.27
C GLU A 127 16.12 -22.36 -27.07
N GLU A 128 17.41 -22.26 -26.72
CA GLU A 128 17.94 -22.94 -25.53
C GLU A 128 17.25 -22.45 -24.24
N ALA A 129 16.98 -21.15 -24.13
CA ALA A 129 16.24 -20.59 -23.00
C ALA A 129 14.80 -21.14 -22.95
N MET A 130 14.10 -21.15 -24.08
CA MET A 130 12.73 -21.69 -24.18
C MET A 130 12.68 -23.16 -23.81
N ASP A 131 13.56 -24.00 -24.36
CA ASP A 131 13.62 -25.43 -24.07
C ASP A 131 13.88 -25.68 -22.58
N SER A 132 14.79 -24.89 -21.97
CA SER A 132 15.07 -24.98 -20.54
C SER A 132 13.84 -24.62 -19.70
N TYR A 133 13.16 -23.51 -20.01
CA TYR A 133 11.97 -23.07 -19.29
C TYR A 133 10.80 -24.04 -19.43
N LEU A 134 10.54 -24.55 -20.64
CA LEU A 134 9.45 -25.48 -20.92
C LEU A 134 9.70 -26.83 -20.26
N ARG A 135 10.94 -27.33 -20.23
CA ARG A 135 11.30 -28.56 -19.51
C ARG A 135 10.96 -28.47 -18.01
N VAL A 136 11.24 -27.33 -17.38
CA VAL A 136 10.94 -27.13 -15.95
C VAL A 136 9.45 -26.93 -15.71
N LEU A 137 8.76 -26.25 -16.62
CA LEU A 137 7.30 -26.12 -16.62
C LEU A 137 6.63 -27.49 -16.72
N ASP A 138 7.01 -28.30 -17.70
CA ASP A 138 6.48 -29.66 -17.92
C ASP A 138 6.71 -30.51 -16.67
N TYR A 139 7.91 -30.46 -16.08
CA TYR A 139 8.19 -31.15 -14.83
C TYR A 139 7.26 -30.72 -13.69
N ALA A 140 7.04 -29.42 -13.49
CA ALA A 140 6.14 -28.94 -12.43
C ALA A 140 4.69 -29.39 -12.65
N LEU A 141 4.21 -29.35 -13.90
CA LEU A 141 2.86 -29.76 -14.27
C LEU A 141 2.65 -31.27 -14.13
N ASP A 142 3.63 -32.09 -14.56
CA ASP A 142 3.58 -33.55 -14.46
C ASP A 142 3.52 -34.03 -13.00
N HIS A 143 4.05 -33.22 -12.07
CA HIS A 143 3.98 -33.48 -10.63
C HIS A 143 2.79 -32.80 -9.94
N GLY A 144 1.85 -32.23 -10.71
CA GLY A 144 0.57 -31.73 -10.22
C GLY A 144 0.61 -30.33 -9.59
N LEU A 145 1.69 -29.56 -9.78
CA LEU A 145 1.74 -28.17 -9.32
C LEU A 145 0.95 -27.25 -10.26
N ARG A 146 0.26 -26.28 -9.68
CA ARG A 146 -0.17 -25.07 -10.41
C ARG A 146 1.02 -24.15 -10.59
N VAL A 147 1.05 -23.45 -11.73
CA VAL A 147 2.22 -22.70 -12.15
C VAL A 147 1.90 -21.24 -12.42
N ARG A 148 2.82 -20.37 -12.00
CA ARG A 148 2.91 -18.99 -12.44
C ARG A 148 4.20 -18.81 -13.23
N CYS A 149 4.12 -18.41 -14.47
CA CYS A 149 5.28 -18.17 -15.32
C CYS A 149 5.67 -16.69 -15.21
N HIS A 150 6.78 -16.40 -14.53
CA HIS A 150 7.25 -15.03 -14.33
C HIS A 150 8.11 -14.62 -15.51
N LEU A 151 7.56 -13.79 -16.40
CA LEU A 151 8.27 -13.25 -17.55
C LEU A 151 9.14 -12.08 -17.08
N GLU A 152 10.33 -12.40 -16.56
CA GLU A 152 11.26 -11.42 -15.99
C GLU A 152 11.81 -10.48 -17.07
N ASP A 153 11.80 -9.19 -16.75
CA ASP A 153 12.33 -8.10 -17.58
C ASP A 153 11.61 -7.97 -18.93
N ILE A 154 10.31 -8.26 -18.93
CA ILE A 154 9.46 -8.26 -20.13
C ILE A 154 9.42 -6.88 -20.81
N THR A 155 9.60 -5.79 -20.07
CA THR A 155 9.64 -4.42 -20.60
C THR A 155 10.90 -4.10 -21.42
N ARG A 156 11.82 -5.05 -21.55
CA ARG A 156 12.97 -5.00 -22.45
C ARG A 156 13.09 -6.23 -23.35
N SER A 157 12.04 -7.03 -23.45
CA SER A 157 12.01 -8.27 -24.23
C SER A 157 11.64 -8.07 -25.69
N ASP A 158 12.05 -9.02 -26.54
CA ASP A 158 11.50 -9.16 -27.89
C ASP A 158 10.17 -9.93 -27.84
N PHE A 159 9.08 -9.19 -28.04
CA PHE A 159 7.74 -9.75 -28.00
C PHE A 159 7.45 -10.71 -29.15
N LYS A 160 7.83 -10.35 -30.37
CA LYS A 160 7.47 -11.14 -31.56
C LYS A 160 8.40 -12.33 -31.72
N GLY A 161 9.70 -12.14 -31.47
CA GLY A 161 10.73 -13.14 -31.67
C GLY A 161 10.91 -14.11 -30.51
N PHE A 162 10.38 -13.84 -29.31
CA PHE A 162 10.56 -14.72 -28.16
C PHE A 162 9.38 -14.80 -27.21
N THR A 163 8.95 -13.67 -26.66
CA THR A 163 7.99 -13.66 -25.53
C THR A 163 6.63 -14.22 -25.92
N PHE A 164 6.06 -13.80 -27.06
CA PHE A 164 4.80 -14.37 -27.53
C PHE A 164 4.89 -15.85 -27.92
N PRO A 165 5.93 -16.31 -28.67
CA PRO A 165 6.17 -17.74 -28.85
C PRO A 165 6.19 -18.53 -27.54
N LEU A 166 6.97 -18.08 -26.54
CA LEU A 166 7.04 -18.73 -25.22
C LEU A 166 5.67 -18.77 -24.54
N VAL A 167 4.92 -17.66 -24.53
CA VAL A 167 3.57 -17.62 -23.94
C VAL A 167 2.62 -18.61 -24.63
N ARG A 168 2.70 -18.77 -25.97
CA ARG A 168 1.88 -19.75 -26.71
C ARG A 168 2.19 -21.19 -26.27
N GLU A 169 3.47 -21.50 -26.07
CA GLU A 169 3.92 -22.80 -25.59
C GLU A 169 3.51 -23.06 -24.13
N ILE A 170 3.49 -22.03 -23.29
CA ILE A 170 3.00 -22.14 -21.90
C ILE A 170 1.49 -22.44 -21.89
N ILE A 171 0.67 -21.65 -22.60
CA ILE A 171 -0.79 -21.83 -22.57
C ILE A 171 -1.28 -23.06 -23.33
N SER A 172 -0.46 -23.64 -24.22
CA SER A 172 -0.75 -24.92 -24.87
C SER A 172 -0.61 -26.09 -23.90
N ARG A 173 0.34 -26.00 -22.95
CA ARG A 173 0.56 -26.97 -21.86
C ARG A 173 -0.44 -26.81 -20.73
N ASP A 174 -0.65 -25.59 -20.27
CA ASP A 174 -1.63 -25.27 -19.23
C ASP A 174 -2.36 -23.96 -19.51
N LYS A 175 -3.64 -24.06 -19.89
CA LYS A 175 -4.52 -22.90 -20.13
C LYS A 175 -4.81 -22.09 -18.87
N ASN A 176 -4.55 -22.63 -17.69
CA ASN A 176 -4.79 -21.97 -16.40
C ASN A 176 -3.52 -21.36 -15.81
N ALA A 177 -2.35 -21.58 -16.41
CA ALA A 177 -1.09 -20.99 -15.99
C ALA A 177 -1.22 -19.47 -15.87
N ILE A 178 -0.67 -18.92 -14.80
CA ILE A 178 -0.67 -17.47 -14.59
C ILE A 178 0.54 -16.89 -15.30
N ILE A 179 0.31 -16.03 -16.29
CA ILE A 179 1.39 -15.29 -16.95
C ILE A 179 1.63 -14.02 -16.15
N ARG A 180 2.78 -13.95 -15.48
CA ARG A 180 3.18 -12.76 -14.73
C ARG A 180 4.04 -11.84 -15.59
N VAL A 181 3.53 -10.64 -15.86
CA VAL A 181 4.23 -9.54 -16.52
C VAL A 181 5.08 -8.83 -15.47
N ALA A 182 6.39 -9.11 -15.45
CA ALA A 182 7.33 -8.52 -14.51
C ALA A 182 8.07 -7.33 -15.16
N ASP A 183 7.65 -6.11 -14.80
CA ASP A 183 8.36 -4.88 -15.14
C ASP A 183 9.52 -4.69 -14.15
N THR A 184 10.56 -5.50 -14.33
CA THR A 184 11.68 -5.67 -13.40
C THR A 184 12.40 -4.37 -13.07
N LEU A 185 12.42 -3.40 -13.99
CA LEU A 185 13.09 -2.11 -13.82
C LEU A 185 12.14 -0.91 -13.76
N GLY A 186 10.82 -1.13 -13.73
CA GLY A 186 9.83 -0.04 -13.65
C GLY A 186 9.75 0.82 -14.91
N LEU A 187 10.05 0.27 -16.09
CA LEU A 187 10.10 1.00 -17.38
C LEU A 187 8.74 1.08 -18.07
N GLY A 188 7.77 0.28 -17.63
CA GLY A 188 6.44 0.27 -18.18
C GLY A 188 5.73 1.60 -17.98
N VAL A 189 4.83 1.94 -18.90
CA VAL A 189 4.02 3.16 -18.81
C VAL A 189 2.53 2.88 -19.01
N PRO A 190 1.64 3.67 -18.39
CA PRO A 190 0.21 3.40 -18.40
C PRO A 190 -0.54 4.02 -19.60
N PHE A 191 0.18 4.56 -20.58
CA PHE A 191 -0.39 5.29 -21.72
C PHE A 191 -0.80 4.33 -22.85
N LEU A 192 -1.88 4.65 -23.55
CA LEU A 192 -2.49 3.76 -24.55
C LEU A 192 -1.80 3.76 -25.90
N GLU A 193 -1.13 4.87 -26.18
CA GLU A 193 -0.46 5.17 -27.44
C GLU A 193 0.93 4.56 -27.49
N VAL A 194 1.45 4.10 -26.34
CA VAL A 194 2.79 3.51 -26.24
C VAL A 194 2.74 2.04 -26.64
N ASP A 195 3.61 1.68 -27.58
CA ASP A 195 3.72 0.31 -28.06
C ASP A 195 4.60 -0.57 -27.15
N LEU A 196 4.69 -1.85 -27.48
CA LEU A 196 5.63 -2.78 -26.88
C LEU A 196 7.08 -2.29 -27.09
N PRO A 197 8.00 -2.50 -26.12
CA PRO A 197 7.82 -3.28 -24.90
C PRO A 197 7.42 -2.45 -23.67
N TYR A 198 7.06 -1.16 -23.80
CA TYR A 198 6.82 -0.29 -22.63
C TYR A 198 5.33 -0.10 -22.30
N GLY A 199 4.44 -0.21 -23.28
CA GLY A 199 3.01 0.02 -23.07
C GLY A 199 2.34 -1.12 -22.29
N ILE A 200 2.10 -0.92 -20.99
CA ILE A 200 1.41 -1.91 -20.14
C ILE A 200 0.01 -2.24 -20.69
N PRO A 201 -0.85 -1.26 -21.05
CA PRO A 201 -2.15 -1.55 -21.65
C PRO A 201 -2.05 -2.44 -22.91
N LYS A 202 -1.07 -2.15 -23.77
CA LYS A 202 -0.82 -2.90 -25.01
C LYS A 202 -0.40 -4.34 -24.71
N MET A 203 0.55 -4.55 -23.79
CA MET A 203 0.98 -5.88 -23.35
C MET A 203 -0.18 -6.74 -22.87
N ILE A 204 -0.98 -6.22 -21.93
CA ILE A 204 -2.09 -6.97 -21.34
C ILE A 204 -3.12 -7.33 -22.41
N LYS A 205 -3.45 -6.39 -23.30
CA LYS A 205 -4.40 -6.63 -24.40
C LYS A 205 -3.91 -7.71 -25.36
N GLU A 206 -2.64 -7.70 -25.75
CA GLU A 206 -2.09 -8.74 -26.64
C GLU A 206 -2.09 -10.12 -25.96
N LEU A 207 -1.68 -10.22 -24.69
CA LEU A 207 -1.77 -11.46 -23.93
C LEU A 207 -3.21 -12.00 -23.84
N ARG A 208 -4.20 -11.11 -23.65
CA ARG A 208 -5.62 -11.50 -23.69
C ARG A 208 -6.07 -11.98 -25.06
N ASN A 209 -5.67 -11.30 -26.13
CA ASN A 209 -5.96 -11.72 -27.50
C ASN A 209 -5.36 -13.09 -27.83
N MET A 210 -4.23 -13.45 -27.21
CA MET A 210 -3.61 -14.77 -27.33
C MET A 210 -4.35 -15.88 -26.57
N GLY A 211 -5.37 -15.54 -25.77
CA GLY A 211 -6.15 -16.50 -25.00
C GLY A 211 -5.61 -16.79 -23.60
N VAL A 212 -4.66 -16.01 -23.10
CA VAL A 212 -4.22 -16.11 -21.70
C VAL A 212 -5.41 -15.82 -20.80
N LYS A 213 -5.69 -16.71 -19.83
CA LYS A 213 -6.80 -16.57 -18.86
C LYS A 213 -6.41 -15.89 -17.55
N ASN A 214 -5.17 -16.05 -17.11
CA ASN A 214 -4.68 -15.43 -15.88
C ASN A 214 -3.45 -14.59 -16.20
N ILE A 215 -3.57 -13.27 -16.01
CA ILE A 215 -2.47 -12.32 -16.19
C ILE A 215 -2.27 -11.61 -14.86
N GLU A 216 -1.06 -11.76 -14.33
CA GLU A 216 -0.60 -11.10 -13.11
C GLU A 216 0.40 -10.01 -13.45
N THR A 217 0.29 -8.84 -12.84
CA THR A 217 1.31 -7.80 -12.96
C THR A 217 2.24 -7.80 -11.77
N HIS A 218 3.53 -7.61 -11.99
CA HIS A 218 4.53 -7.36 -10.96
C HIS A 218 5.36 -6.15 -11.39
N MET A 219 5.12 -5.02 -10.74
CA MET A 219 5.60 -3.71 -11.20
C MET A 219 6.54 -3.11 -10.17
N HIS A 220 7.78 -2.85 -10.56
CA HIS A 220 8.69 -2.04 -9.76
C HIS A 220 8.37 -0.54 -9.88
N ASP A 221 8.83 0.24 -8.91
CA ASP A 221 8.43 1.64 -8.72
C ASP A 221 9.56 2.67 -8.94
N ASP A 222 10.63 2.30 -9.68
CA ASP A 222 11.80 3.16 -9.90
C ASP A 222 11.47 4.56 -10.45
N PHE A 223 10.41 4.67 -11.25
CA PHE A 223 9.89 5.94 -11.80
C PHE A 223 8.57 6.40 -11.16
N GLY A 224 8.12 5.76 -10.07
CA GLY A 224 6.86 6.08 -9.39
C GLY A 224 5.60 5.68 -10.16
N LEU A 225 5.72 4.73 -11.10
CA LEU A 225 4.63 4.29 -11.97
C LEU A 225 4.03 2.93 -11.58
N GLY A 226 4.55 2.22 -10.58
CA GLY A 226 4.17 0.85 -10.23
C GLY A 226 2.68 0.71 -9.94
N VAL A 227 2.13 1.62 -9.13
CA VAL A 227 0.69 1.65 -8.80
C VAL A 227 -0.16 1.99 -10.03
N ALA A 228 0.26 2.97 -10.84
CA ALA A 228 -0.47 3.36 -12.04
C ALA A 228 -0.51 2.23 -13.08
N ASN A 229 0.63 1.56 -13.29
CA ASN A 229 0.78 0.42 -14.19
C ASN A 229 -0.02 -0.79 -13.72
N SER A 230 -0.02 -1.09 -12.42
CA SER A 230 -0.82 -2.18 -11.87
C SER A 230 -2.32 -1.90 -12.01
N LEU A 231 -2.79 -0.68 -11.69
CA LEU A 231 -4.20 -0.30 -11.85
C LEU A 231 -4.64 -0.37 -13.32
N VAL A 232 -3.90 0.26 -14.23
CA VAL A 232 -4.29 0.29 -15.65
C VAL A 232 -4.34 -1.12 -16.25
N ALA A 233 -3.46 -2.03 -15.82
CA ALA A 233 -3.47 -3.40 -16.30
C ALA A 233 -4.81 -4.10 -16.08
N TYR A 234 -5.48 -3.90 -14.95
CA TYR A 234 -6.84 -4.44 -14.72
C TYR A 234 -7.86 -3.91 -15.73
N TRP A 235 -7.77 -2.64 -16.13
CA TRP A 235 -8.65 -2.06 -17.14
C TRP A 235 -8.46 -2.69 -18.53
N TYR A 236 -7.27 -3.22 -18.81
CA TYR A 236 -6.96 -3.91 -20.07
C TYR A 236 -7.04 -5.43 -19.98
N GLY A 237 -7.53 -5.93 -18.85
CA GLY A 237 -7.94 -7.31 -18.67
C GLY A 237 -7.04 -8.11 -17.76
N ALA A 238 -5.99 -7.56 -17.14
CA ALA A 238 -5.33 -8.26 -16.05
C ALA A 238 -6.35 -8.60 -14.96
N ASN A 239 -6.12 -9.71 -14.28
CA ASN A 239 -6.97 -10.18 -13.19
C ASN A 239 -6.18 -10.44 -11.90
N TRP A 240 -4.85 -10.37 -11.95
CA TRP A 240 -3.99 -10.47 -10.79
C TRP A 240 -2.99 -9.31 -10.73
N SER A 241 -2.57 -8.95 -9.52
CA SER A 241 -1.35 -8.18 -9.29
C SER A 241 -0.59 -8.74 -8.10
N ASN A 242 0.71 -8.91 -8.28
CA ASN A 242 1.65 -9.19 -7.22
C ASN A 242 2.18 -7.87 -6.66
N LEU A 243 1.91 -7.62 -5.38
CA LEU A 243 2.13 -6.35 -4.70
C LEU A 243 2.96 -6.57 -3.43
N THR A 244 3.51 -5.49 -2.87
CA THR A 244 4.07 -5.52 -1.52
C THR A 244 3.46 -4.40 -0.68
N PHE A 245 3.30 -4.66 0.62
CA PHE A 245 2.80 -3.67 1.55
C PHE A 245 3.84 -2.56 1.77
N LEU A 246 3.42 -1.30 1.69
CA LEU A 246 4.29 -0.09 1.67
C LEU A 246 5.24 -0.02 0.47
N GLY A 247 5.02 -0.86 -0.55
CA GLY A 247 5.85 -0.90 -1.75
C GLY A 247 7.28 -1.35 -1.50
N ILE A 248 7.58 -2.03 -0.39
CA ILE A 248 8.95 -2.46 -0.09
C ILE A 248 9.46 -3.49 -1.12
N GLY A 249 10.76 -3.50 -1.37
CA GLY A 249 11.42 -4.45 -2.27
C GLY A 249 12.76 -3.94 -2.77
N GLU A 250 13.26 -4.55 -3.85
CA GLU A 250 14.49 -4.11 -4.51
C GLU A 250 14.44 -2.62 -4.93
N ARG A 251 15.54 -1.89 -4.74
CA ARG A 251 15.71 -0.48 -5.17
C ARG A 251 14.62 0.46 -4.62
N ALA A 252 13.80 1.05 -5.50
CA ALA A 252 12.64 1.88 -5.14
C ALA A 252 11.42 1.04 -4.68
N GLY A 253 11.51 -0.28 -4.83
CA GLY A 253 10.52 -1.23 -4.38
C GLY A 253 9.50 -1.60 -5.46
N ASN A 254 8.32 -1.99 -5.00
CA ASN A 254 7.23 -2.53 -5.81
C ASN A 254 5.98 -1.66 -5.73
N SER A 255 5.03 -1.95 -6.61
CA SER A 255 3.68 -1.40 -6.52
C SER A 255 3.02 -1.71 -5.17
N GLU A 256 2.42 -0.68 -4.58
CA GLU A 256 1.99 -0.72 -3.18
C GLU A 256 0.61 -1.36 -3.01
N LEU A 257 0.55 -2.39 -2.16
CA LEU A 257 -0.65 -3.16 -1.88
C LEU A 257 -1.78 -2.27 -1.34
N GLU A 258 -1.48 -1.45 -0.32
CA GLU A 258 -2.49 -0.66 0.37
C GLU A 258 -3.16 0.39 -0.52
N LYS A 259 -2.41 0.97 -1.46
CA LYS A 259 -2.94 1.97 -2.41
C LYS A 259 -3.95 1.34 -3.36
N ILE A 260 -3.59 0.20 -3.94
CA ILE A 260 -4.43 -0.50 -4.92
C ILE A 260 -5.68 -1.07 -4.23
N LEU A 261 -5.50 -1.71 -3.07
CA LEU A 261 -6.59 -2.33 -2.32
C LEU A 261 -7.64 -1.29 -1.89
N VAL A 262 -7.21 -0.17 -1.29
CA VAL A 262 -8.14 0.88 -0.86
C VAL A 262 -8.84 1.52 -2.04
N PHE A 263 -8.14 1.73 -3.16
CA PHE A 263 -8.78 2.22 -4.38
C PHE A 263 -9.86 1.26 -4.88
N PHE A 264 -9.60 -0.05 -4.90
CA PHE A 264 -10.60 -1.04 -5.31
C PHE A 264 -11.83 -1.04 -4.42
N VAL A 265 -11.65 -1.14 -3.10
CA VAL A 265 -12.77 -1.19 -2.14
C VAL A 265 -13.65 0.06 -2.24
N HIS A 266 -13.05 1.25 -2.34
CA HIS A 266 -13.79 2.51 -2.31
C HIS A 266 -14.30 2.97 -3.69
N ARG A 267 -13.59 2.66 -4.77
CA ARG A 267 -13.84 3.25 -6.09
C ARG A 267 -14.22 2.25 -7.17
N VAL A 268 -14.07 0.95 -6.97
CA VAL A 268 -14.44 -0.08 -7.96
C VAL A 268 -15.64 -0.88 -7.49
N LYS A 269 -16.61 -1.08 -8.39
CA LYS A 269 -17.86 -1.79 -8.09
C LYS A 269 -17.60 -3.29 -7.92
N GLY A 270 -18.27 -3.90 -6.95
CA GLY A 270 -18.23 -5.35 -6.73
C GLY A 270 -17.01 -5.85 -5.96
N ILE A 271 -16.16 -4.96 -5.44
CA ILE A 271 -14.99 -5.35 -4.62
C ILE A 271 -15.28 -5.07 -3.15
N GLU A 272 -15.70 -6.10 -2.44
CA GLU A 272 -16.07 -6.02 -1.01
C GLU A 272 -15.36 -7.07 -0.14
N LYS A 273 -14.61 -7.99 -0.77
CA LYS A 273 -13.94 -9.11 -0.09
C LYS A 273 -12.73 -8.71 0.77
N TYR A 274 -12.16 -7.53 0.55
CA TYR A 274 -10.98 -7.08 1.28
C TYR A 274 -11.35 -6.26 2.52
N ASN A 275 -10.56 -6.40 3.58
CA ASN A 275 -10.74 -5.68 4.84
C ASN A 275 -9.61 -4.66 5.08
N PRO A 276 -9.74 -3.42 4.58
CA PRO A 276 -8.72 -2.39 4.73
C PRO A 276 -8.51 -1.90 6.16
N LYS A 277 -9.38 -2.23 7.12
CA LYS A 277 -9.32 -1.72 8.50
C LYS A 277 -7.99 -2.01 9.22
N TYR A 278 -7.25 -3.04 8.79
CA TYR A 278 -5.98 -3.42 9.40
C TYR A 278 -4.75 -2.70 8.83
N LEU A 279 -4.89 -1.88 7.78
CA LEU A 279 -3.75 -1.32 7.06
C LEU A 279 -2.92 -0.35 7.93
N VAL A 280 -3.56 0.54 8.69
CA VAL A 280 -2.83 1.47 9.57
C VAL A 280 -2.13 0.74 10.72
N GLU A 281 -2.77 -0.28 11.31
CA GLU A 281 -2.15 -1.13 12.33
C GLU A 281 -0.94 -1.88 11.76
N PHE A 282 -1.09 -2.43 10.56
CA PHE A 282 -0.02 -3.14 9.86
C PHE A 282 1.16 -2.22 9.54
N ALA A 283 0.91 -0.99 9.07
CA ALA A 283 1.94 0.02 8.87
C ALA A 283 2.69 0.35 10.16
N ARG A 284 1.99 0.54 11.27
CA ARG A 284 2.61 0.76 12.59
C ARG A 284 3.47 -0.43 13.03
N TYR A 285 3.03 -1.65 12.75
CA TYR A 285 3.80 -2.86 13.02
C TYR A 285 5.10 -2.88 12.21
N ILE A 286 5.05 -2.60 10.90
CA ILE A 286 6.24 -2.53 10.04
C ILE A 286 7.21 -1.44 10.52
N GLU A 287 6.70 -0.24 10.84
CA GLU A 287 7.51 0.87 11.37
C GLU A 287 8.24 0.48 12.67
N LYS A 288 7.54 -0.20 13.57
CA LYS A 288 8.06 -0.55 14.91
C LYS A 288 8.98 -1.76 14.90
N GLU A 289 8.58 -2.85 14.25
CA GLU A 289 9.18 -4.18 14.40
C GLU A 289 10.09 -4.56 13.21
N VAL A 290 9.81 -4.03 12.01
CA VAL A 290 10.69 -4.18 10.83
C VAL A 290 11.62 -2.97 10.65
N ARG A 291 11.36 -1.86 11.37
CA ARG A 291 12.20 -0.65 11.41
C ARG A 291 12.26 0.12 10.10
N ILE A 292 11.20 0.05 9.31
CA ILE A 292 11.06 0.84 8.08
C ILE A 292 10.40 2.17 8.42
N PHE A 293 11.07 3.29 8.16
CA PHE A 293 10.49 4.60 8.38
C PHE A 293 9.32 4.86 7.42
N ILE A 294 8.18 5.28 7.96
CA ILE A 294 7.00 5.63 7.18
C ILE A 294 6.86 7.16 7.15
N PRO A 295 6.97 7.80 5.97
CA PRO A 295 6.74 9.24 5.85
C PRO A 295 5.36 9.62 6.41
N ARG A 296 5.29 10.75 7.13
CA ARG A 296 4.02 11.20 7.73
C ARG A 296 2.93 11.42 6.68
N ASN A 297 3.30 11.80 5.46
CA ASN A 297 2.41 12.02 4.32
C ASN A 297 2.27 10.78 3.39
N LYS A 298 2.72 9.59 3.82
CA LYS A 298 2.55 8.36 3.05
C LYS A 298 1.06 8.14 2.76
N ALA A 299 0.73 7.90 1.50
CA ALA A 299 -0.66 7.63 1.11
C ALA A 299 -1.22 6.43 1.88
N ILE A 300 -2.53 6.45 2.13
CA ILE A 300 -3.31 5.43 2.86
C ILE A 300 -2.97 5.26 4.35
N VAL A 301 -1.70 5.26 4.75
CA VAL A 301 -1.30 4.87 6.11
C VAL A 301 -0.53 5.95 6.88
N GLY A 302 -0.14 7.05 6.23
CA GLY A 302 0.63 8.13 6.84
C GLY A 302 -0.14 8.88 7.92
N LYS A 303 0.54 9.26 9.00
CA LYS A 303 -0.08 9.94 10.16
C LYS A 303 -0.76 11.27 9.78
N ASN A 304 -0.26 11.97 8.76
CA ASN A 304 -0.75 13.30 8.37
C ASN A 304 -1.87 13.26 7.32
N ILE A 305 -2.12 12.13 6.64
CA ILE A 305 -3.17 12.11 5.61
C ILE A 305 -4.59 12.16 6.21
N PHE A 306 -4.71 11.90 7.51
CA PHE A 306 -5.94 12.04 8.30
C PHE A 306 -5.96 13.31 9.15
N ALA A 307 -4.93 14.16 9.03
CA ALA A 307 -4.76 15.33 9.85
C ALA A 307 -5.17 16.60 9.11
N HIS A 308 -5.95 17.45 9.78
CA HIS A 308 -6.42 18.73 9.24
C HIS A 308 -5.95 19.88 10.13
N GLU A 309 -5.25 20.84 9.54
CA GLU A 309 -4.65 21.98 10.25
C GLU A 309 -5.16 23.33 9.71
N SER A 310 -5.19 23.47 8.37
CA SER A 310 -5.62 24.69 7.70
C SER A 310 -7.05 25.08 8.12
N GLY A 311 -7.23 26.32 8.60
CA GLY A 311 -8.47 26.75 9.21
C GLY A 311 -9.72 26.57 8.33
N ILE A 312 -9.61 26.84 7.01
CA ILE A 312 -10.74 26.71 6.08
C ILE A 312 -11.09 25.24 5.82
N HIS A 313 -10.09 24.41 5.53
CA HIS A 313 -10.29 22.98 5.25
C HIS A 313 -10.83 22.27 6.49
N THR A 314 -10.26 22.58 7.66
CA THR A 314 -10.65 21.97 8.92
C THR A 314 -12.08 22.34 9.31
N ALA A 315 -12.47 23.60 9.15
CA ALA A 315 -13.84 24.04 9.40
C ALA A 315 -14.86 23.36 8.46
N ALA A 316 -14.46 23.05 7.23
CA ALA A 316 -15.29 22.29 6.28
C ALA A 316 -15.39 20.81 6.65
N VAL A 317 -14.28 20.16 7.02
CA VAL A 317 -14.26 18.76 7.48
C VAL A 317 -15.12 18.55 8.72
N ILE A 318 -15.07 19.49 9.68
CA ILE A 318 -15.92 19.46 10.88
C ILE A 318 -17.42 19.43 10.52
N LYS A 319 -17.82 20.08 9.41
CA LYS A 319 -19.22 20.10 8.94
C LYS A 319 -19.57 18.87 8.11
N ASN A 320 -18.69 18.50 7.18
CA ASN A 320 -18.84 17.35 6.32
C ASN A 320 -17.45 16.85 5.88
N PRO A 321 -16.95 15.73 6.45
CA PRO A 321 -15.63 15.20 6.12
C PRO A 321 -15.43 14.88 4.63
N PHE A 322 -16.52 14.53 3.93
CA PHE A 322 -16.54 14.25 2.49
C PHE A 322 -15.92 15.35 1.62
N LEU A 323 -15.92 16.60 2.08
CA LEU A 323 -15.39 17.73 1.32
C LEU A 323 -13.87 17.65 1.07
N TYR A 324 -13.12 17.04 1.99
CA TYR A 324 -11.65 17.02 1.93
C TYR A 324 -11.03 15.67 2.29
N GLU A 325 -11.83 14.67 2.66
CA GLU A 325 -11.34 13.32 2.90
C GLU A 325 -11.79 12.40 1.76
N PRO A 326 -10.87 11.83 0.97
CA PRO A 326 -11.22 10.98 -0.18
C PRO A 326 -11.90 9.66 0.23
N PHE A 327 -11.67 9.23 1.47
CA PHE A 327 -12.32 8.11 2.14
C PHE A 327 -12.30 8.35 3.66
N PRO A 328 -13.23 7.77 4.44
CA PRO A 328 -13.21 7.87 5.90
C PRO A 328 -11.92 7.26 6.48
N PRO A 329 -11.18 7.93 7.39
CA PRO A 329 -9.99 7.37 8.03
C PRO A 329 -10.23 6.00 8.66
N GLU A 330 -11.41 5.82 9.25
CA GLU A 330 -11.81 4.61 9.98
C GLU A 330 -11.90 3.39 9.05
N SER A 331 -12.10 3.59 7.74
CA SER A 331 -12.17 2.48 6.77
C SER A 331 -10.83 1.77 6.60
N VAL A 332 -9.71 2.44 6.90
CA VAL A 332 -8.36 1.88 6.82
C VAL A 332 -7.72 1.65 8.20
N GLY A 333 -8.50 1.80 9.28
CA GLY A 333 -8.01 1.75 10.67
C GLY A 333 -7.30 3.02 11.12
N GLY A 334 -7.46 4.11 10.39
CA GLY A 334 -6.99 5.44 10.75
C GLY A 334 -7.97 6.18 11.64
N GLU A 335 -7.52 7.32 12.14
CA GLU A 335 -8.32 8.22 12.96
C GLU A 335 -8.10 9.64 12.45
N ARG A 336 -9.19 10.38 12.27
CA ARG A 336 -9.14 11.80 11.94
C ARG A 336 -8.47 12.58 13.07
N ARG A 337 -7.58 13.52 12.73
CA ARG A 337 -6.89 14.36 13.72
C ARG A 337 -7.06 15.83 13.35
N LEU A 338 -7.41 16.64 14.34
CA LEU A 338 -7.39 18.09 14.23
C LEU A 338 -6.06 18.58 14.81
N MET A 339 -5.21 19.15 13.96
CA MET A 339 -3.95 19.77 14.38
C MET A 339 -4.14 21.28 14.53
N ILE A 340 -3.45 21.87 15.51
CA ILE A 340 -3.48 23.30 15.75
C ILE A 340 -2.14 23.90 15.30
N GLY A 341 -2.21 24.89 14.42
CA GLY A 341 -1.06 25.58 13.83
C GLY A 341 -1.30 27.08 13.65
N ASP A 342 -0.39 27.73 12.94
CA ASP A 342 -0.42 29.16 12.61
C ASP A 342 -1.68 29.54 11.80
N THR A 343 -2.14 28.66 10.93
CA THR A 343 -3.34 28.86 10.09
C THR A 343 -4.64 28.41 10.76
N SER A 344 -4.59 27.94 12.01
CA SER A 344 -5.78 27.47 12.71
C SER A 344 -6.66 28.63 13.18
N GLY A 345 -7.92 28.62 12.74
CA GLY A 345 -8.92 29.57 13.19
C GLY A 345 -9.55 29.19 14.53
N THR A 346 -10.28 30.14 15.12
CA THR A 346 -10.98 29.95 16.41
C THR A 346 -11.93 28.77 16.45
N GLU A 347 -12.53 28.40 15.31
CA GLU A 347 -13.42 27.23 15.23
C GLU A 347 -12.68 25.91 15.49
N VAL A 348 -11.46 25.78 14.95
CA VAL A 348 -10.63 24.59 15.10
C VAL A 348 -10.12 24.49 16.54
N ILE A 349 -9.64 25.61 17.09
CA ILE A 349 -9.20 25.70 18.49
C ILE A 349 -10.35 25.33 19.43
N ARG A 350 -11.54 25.91 19.22
CA ARG A 350 -12.75 25.60 20.00
C ARG A 350 -13.05 24.10 19.99
N LYS A 351 -13.02 23.45 18.82
CA LYS A 351 -13.25 22.00 18.72
C LYS A 351 -12.19 21.18 19.44
N LYS A 352 -10.92 21.55 19.31
CA LYS A 352 -9.84 20.85 20.01
C LYS A 352 -9.90 21.03 21.53
N VAL A 353 -10.34 22.20 21.99
CA VAL A 353 -10.61 22.48 23.40
C VAL A 353 -11.78 21.64 23.91
N GLU A 354 -12.89 21.53 23.16
CA GLU A 354 -14.01 20.63 23.51
C GLU A 354 -13.53 19.18 23.65
N GLU A 355 -12.80 18.66 22.65
CA GLU A 355 -12.23 17.30 22.64
C GLU A 355 -11.37 17.04 23.89
N ILE A 356 -10.41 17.91 24.18
CA ILE A 356 -9.51 17.73 25.32
C ILE A 356 -10.22 17.93 26.66
N ALA A 357 -11.17 18.86 26.75
CA ALA A 357 -11.93 19.08 27.99
C ALA A 357 -12.84 17.89 28.29
N GLU A 358 -13.44 17.27 27.26
CA GLU A 358 -14.21 16.03 27.39
C GLU A 358 -13.32 14.88 27.90
N ASP A 359 -12.12 14.72 27.34
CA ASP A 359 -11.16 13.70 27.78
C ASP A 359 -10.71 13.88 29.24
N LEU A 360 -10.47 15.13 29.66
CA LEU A 360 -9.99 15.41 31.02
C LEU A 360 -11.09 15.38 32.09
N MET A 361 -12.30 15.84 31.75
CA MET A 361 -13.40 15.98 32.71
C MET A 361 -14.39 14.81 32.70
N GLY A 362 -14.36 13.96 31.65
CA GLY A 362 -15.31 12.87 31.47
C GLY A 362 -16.75 13.31 31.22
N LEU A 363 -16.97 14.59 30.84
CA LEU A 363 -18.28 15.19 30.61
C LEU A 363 -18.27 15.94 29.29
N ARG A 364 -19.40 15.94 28.57
CA ARG A 364 -19.55 16.63 27.29
C ARG A 364 -19.42 18.15 27.48
N VAL A 365 -18.42 18.78 26.86
CA VAL A 365 -18.17 20.22 26.97
C VAL A 365 -18.58 20.90 25.65
N LYS A 366 -19.37 21.96 25.76
CA LYS A 366 -19.71 22.84 24.63
C LYS A 366 -19.24 24.26 24.90
N VAL A 367 -18.48 24.81 23.97
CA VAL A 367 -17.93 26.16 24.06
C VAL A 367 -18.37 26.97 22.84
N GLU A 368 -18.76 28.22 23.06
CA GLU A 368 -19.10 29.13 21.96
C GLU A 368 -17.85 29.59 21.21
N LYS A 369 -17.99 29.84 19.89
CA LYS A 369 -16.87 30.28 19.05
C LYS A 369 -16.23 31.60 19.49
N ARG A 370 -17.03 32.49 20.08
CA ARG A 370 -16.59 33.81 20.54
C ARG A 370 -16.30 33.85 22.05
N ASP A 371 -16.19 32.68 22.70
CA ASP A 371 -15.82 32.61 24.11
C ASP A 371 -14.48 33.33 24.35
N PRO A 372 -14.40 34.26 25.32
CA PRO A 372 -13.18 35.00 25.60
C PRO A 372 -11.94 34.12 25.85
N ARG A 373 -12.13 32.93 26.43
CA ARG A 373 -11.05 31.97 26.69
C ARG A 373 -10.50 31.36 25.41
N ILE A 374 -11.37 31.04 24.45
CA ILE A 374 -10.94 30.58 23.12
C ILE A 374 -10.17 31.69 22.39
N LEU A 375 -10.62 32.93 22.49
CA LEU A 375 -9.91 34.08 21.91
C LEU A 375 -8.54 34.31 22.58
N ALA A 376 -8.43 34.06 23.88
CA ALA A 376 -7.16 34.14 24.60
C ALA A 376 -6.19 33.04 24.15
N ILE A 377 -6.64 31.78 24.08
CA ILE A 377 -5.85 30.67 23.53
C ILE A 377 -5.41 30.97 22.10
N TYR A 378 -6.31 31.47 21.25
CA TYR A 378 -5.98 31.88 19.88
C TYR A 378 -4.84 32.90 19.85
N ARG A 379 -4.91 33.96 20.66
CA ARG A 379 -3.86 34.99 20.71
C ARG A 379 -2.53 34.42 21.22
N ASP A 380 -2.56 33.59 22.26
CA ASP A 380 -1.35 32.96 22.80
C ASP A 380 -0.67 32.08 21.74
N ILE A 381 -1.44 31.26 21.03
CA ILE A 381 -0.93 30.39 19.96
C ILE A 381 -0.34 31.21 18.82
N HIS A 382 -1.05 32.23 18.34
CA HIS A 382 -0.56 33.09 17.25
C HIS A 382 0.71 33.85 17.66
N ARG A 383 0.83 34.27 18.92
CA ARG A 383 2.07 34.87 19.45
C ARG A 383 3.27 33.94 19.32
N LEU A 384 3.10 32.63 19.55
CA LEU A 384 4.19 31.66 19.40
C LEU A 384 4.74 31.62 17.98
N TYR A 385 3.88 31.79 16.97
CA TYR A 385 4.29 31.80 15.56
C TYR A 385 4.83 33.17 15.14
N ASP A 386 4.06 34.23 15.39
CA ASP A 386 4.34 35.58 14.88
C ASP A 386 5.54 36.24 15.56
N VAL A 387 5.75 35.97 16.85
CA VAL A 387 6.77 36.63 17.67
C VAL A 387 7.90 35.68 18.04
N GLU A 388 7.55 34.47 18.49
CA GLU A 388 8.54 33.51 19.03
C GLU A 388 9.13 32.59 17.93
N GLY A 389 8.63 32.69 16.70
CA GLY A 389 9.19 32.00 15.53
C GLY A 389 9.02 30.48 15.55
N ARG A 390 7.96 29.98 16.21
CA ARG A 390 7.63 28.55 16.25
C ARG A 390 7.50 27.96 14.84
N ARG A 391 7.98 26.73 14.66
CA ARG A 391 7.95 26.00 13.36
C ARG A 391 7.27 24.63 13.41
N SER A 392 6.53 24.35 14.49
CA SER A 392 5.81 23.10 14.71
C SER A 392 4.36 23.39 15.06
N CYS A 393 3.46 22.46 14.76
CA CYS A 393 2.09 22.50 15.28
C CYS A 393 2.10 22.48 16.83
N ILE A 394 1.05 22.98 17.45
CA ILE A 394 0.78 22.81 18.88
C ILE A 394 0.41 21.34 19.12
N SER A 395 1.14 20.67 20.02
CA SER A 395 0.86 19.29 20.40
C SER A 395 -0.38 19.18 21.28
N ASP A 396 -0.96 17.99 21.35
CA ASP A 396 -2.12 17.72 22.23
C ASP A 396 -1.78 17.99 23.70
N ASP A 397 -0.55 17.72 24.14
CA ASP A 397 -0.11 17.99 25.52
C ASP A 397 0.05 19.49 25.81
N GLU A 398 0.43 20.30 24.81
CA GLU A 398 0.42 21.75 24.93
C GLU A 398 -1.01 22.30 24.94
N MET A 399 -1.88 21.75 24.09
CA MET A 399 -3.30 22.09 24.10
C MET A 399 -3.96 21.73 25.43
N LYS A 400 -3.61 20.61 26.07
CA LYS A 400 -4.06 20.27 27.44
C LYS A 400 -3.70 21.38 28.43
N LYS A 401 -2.46 21.87 28.41
CA LYS A 401 -2.03 22.98 29.28
C LYS A 401 -2.84 24.25 29.04
N TYR A 402 -3.20 24.54 27.79
CA TYR A 402 -4.11 25.65 27.49
C TYR A 402 -5.51 25.43 28.05
N VAL A 403 -6.07 24.22 27.90
CA VAL A 403 -7.39 23.88 28.47
C VAL A 403 -7.36 23.99 29.99
N GLU A 404 -6.36 23.43 30.65
CA GLU A 404 -6.17 23.54 32.09
C GLU A 404 -6.08 25.02 32.53
N LYS A 405 -5.19 25.81 31.90
CA LYS A 405 -4.98 27.23 32.20
C LYS A 405 -6.25 28.07 32.08
N TYR A 406 -7.07 27.85 31.06
CA TYR A 406 -8.17 28.75 30.73
C TYR A 406 -9.56 28.22 31.14
N PHE A 407 -9.73 26.92 31.30
CA PHE A 407 -11.03 26.29 31.57
C PHE A 407 -11.10 25.59 32.93
N MET A 408 -9.97 25.27 33.57
CA MET A 408 -9.96 24.58 34.86
C MET A 408 -9.44 25.43 36.00
N PHE A 409 -8.39 26.22 35.74
CA PHE A 409 -7.86 27.15 36.71
C PHE A 409 -8.51 28.53 36.52
N GLU A 410 -9.05 29.11 37.59
CA GLU A 410 -9.35 30.55 37.59
C GLU A 410 -8.02 31.31 37.45
N PRO A 411 -7.95 32.38 36.63
CA PRO A 411 -6.77 33.24 36.63
C PRO A 411 -6.63 33.87 38.02
N VAL A 412 -5.61 33.47 38.78
CA VAL A 412 -5.29 34.02 40.12
C VAL A 412 -4.70 35.44 40.05
N VAL A 413 -4.98 36.18 38.98
CA VAL A 413 -4.47 37.54 38.82
C VAL A 413 -5.63 38.43 38.43
N ASP A 414 -6.23 39.07 39.43
CA ASP A 414 -7.03 40.27 39.22
C ASP A 414 -6.20 41.24 38.37
N GLU A 415 -6.78 41.71 37.26
CA GLU A 415 -6.20 42.80 36.49
C GLU A 415 -5.87 43.95 37.46
N VAL A 416 -4.57 44.17 37.68
CA VAL A 416 -4.11 45.38 38.34
C VAL A 416 -4.51 46.53 37.41
N LYS A 417 -5.63 47.18 37.75
CA LYS A 417 -5.99 48.48 37.20
C LYS A 417 -4.86 49.43 37.54
N VAL A 418 -3.95 49.64 36.58
CA VAL A 418 -2.99 50.74 36.65
C VAL A 418 -3.82 52.00 36.51
N SER A 419 -4.15 52.63 37.64
CA SER A 419 -4.70 53.97 37.66
C SER A 419 -3.66 54.91 37.08
N LYS A 420 -3.92 55.44 35.88
CA LYS A 420 -3.31 56.70 35.47
C LYS A 420 -3.79 57.76 36.46
N LYS A 421 -2.93 58.15 37.39
CA LYS A 421 -3.02 59.47 37.99
C LYS A 421 -2.20 60.40 37.10
N GLU A 422 -2.93 61.24 36.39
CA GLU A 422 -2.56 62.62 36.11
C GLU A 422 -2.06 63.25 37.42
N ASP A 423 -0.96 63.99 37.34
CA ASP A 423 -0.76 65.21 38.12
C ASP A 423 0.21 66.09 37.32
N GLU A 424 -0.36 67.16 36.77
CA GLU A 424 0.27 68.37 36.29
C GLU A 424 0.85 69.13 37.50
N GLU A 425 2.11 69.56 37.40
CA GLU A 425 2.56 70.92 37.77
C GLU A 425 3.89 71.23 37.06
#